data_AF-A0A379THS9-F1
#
_entry.id   AF-A0A379THS9-F1
#
_cell.length_a   1.000
_cell.length_b   1.000
_cell.length_c   1.000
_cell.angle_alpha   90.00
_cell.angle_beta   90.00
_cell.angle_gamma   90.00
#
_symmetry.space_group_name_H-M   'P 1'
#
loop_
_entity.id
_entity.type
_entity.pdbx_description
1 polymer ?
#
loop_
_entity_poly.entity_id
_entity_poly.type
_entity_poly.pdbx_seq_one_letter_code
_entity_poly.pdbx_strand_id
1 'polypeptide(L)'
;MADEHGTDKIIAQKTGARVARMHFARQRLAAVGPRLPARQDLFNKLLASKAIARAVEDEARSKKISHEKAQQNAIALMEEIAANFSYEMIRLTDRILGFTWNRLYQGINVHNAERVRQLAHDGHEIVYVPCHRSHMDYLLLSYVLYHQGLVPPHIAAGINLNFWPAGPIFRRLGAFFIRRTFKGNKLYSTVFREYLGELFSRGYSVEYFVEGGRSRTGRLLDPKTGTLSMTIQAMLRGGTARLR
;
A
#
# COMPACT_ATOMS: atom_id res chain seq x y z
N MET A 1 -37.42 -47.18 1.98
CA MET A 1 -37.15 -45.86 2.57
C MET A 1 -35.85 -45.95 3.33
N ALA A 2 -35.05 -44.88 3.28
CA ALA A 2 -33.74 -44.67 3.89
C ALA A 2 -32.56 -45.31 3.13
N ASP A 3 -31.76 -44.47 2.47
CA ASP A 3 -30.29 -44.55 2.39
C ASP A 3 -29.71 -43.35 1.60
N GLU A 4 -29.75 -42.14 2.18
CA GLU A 4 -29.02 -40.96 1.67
C GLU A 4 -28.44 -40.11 2.83
N HIS A 5 -27.73 -40.71 3.77
CA HIS A 5 -27.09 -39.99 4.88
C HIS A 5 -25.54 -40.02 4.87
N GLY A 6 -24.93 -40.73 3.92
CA GLY A 6 -23.47 -40.76 3.74
C GLY A 6 -22.91 -39.53 3.00
N THR A 7 -23.69 -39.00 2.05
CA THR A 7 -23.29 -37.88 1.19
C THR A 7 -23.20 -36.56 1.97
N ASP A 8 -24.07 -36.39 2.97
CA ASP A 8 -24.24 -35.15 3.72
C ASP A 8 -23.09 -34.85 4.69
N LYS A 9 -22.53 -35.86 5.37
CA LYS A 9 -21.37 -35.68 6.26
C LYS A 9 -20.11 -35.32 5.50
N ILE A 10 -19.85 -35.96 4.35
CA ILE A 10 -18.68 -35.68 3.52
C ILE A 10 -18.79 -34.29 2.88
N ILE A 11 -19.99 -33.91 2.43
CA ILE A 11 -20.25 -32.56 1.89
C ILE A 11 -20.14 -31.51 3.01
N ALA A 12 -20.71 -31.74 4.19
CA ALA A 12 -20.60 -30.84 5.34
C ALA A 12 -19.15 -30.68 5.80
N GLN A 13 -18.36 -31.75 5.82
CA GLN A 13 -16.94 -31.71 6.22
C GLN A 13 -16.08 -31.02 5.16
N LYS A 14 -16.32 -31.27 3.86
CA LYS A 14 -15.64 -30.56 2.76
C LYS A 14 -16.02 -29.08 2.72
N THR A 15 -17.29 -28.76 2.94
CA THR A 15 -17.81 -27.38 2.97
C THR A 15 -17.31 -26.64 4.21
N GLY A 16 -17.35 -27.26 5.39
CA GLY A 16 -16.78 -26.73 6.63
C GLY A 16 -15.29 -26.50 6.52
N ALA A 17 -14.53 -27.45 5.96
CA ALA A 17 -13.10 -27.28 5.68
C ALA A 17 -12.84 -26.19 4.64
N ARG A 18 -13.73 -25.97 3.67
CA ARG A 18 -13.62 -24.86 2.69
C ARG A 18 -13.90 -23.51 3.35
N VAL A 19 -14.96 -23.42 4.15
CA VAL A 19 -15.32 -22.22 4.91
C VAL A 19 -14.23 -21.86 5.91
N ALA A 20 -13.74 -22.83 6.69
CA ALA A 20 -12.62 -22.63 7.59
C ALA A 20 -11.35 -22.19 6.84
N ARG A 21 -11.00 -22.85 5.73
CA ARG A 21 -9.86 -22.41 4.89
C ARG A 21 -10.04 -20.99 4.36
N MET A 22 -11.22 -20.62 3.89
CA MET A 22 -11.51 -19.25 3.45
C MET A 22 -11.43 -18.25 4.60
N HIS A 23 -11.95 -18.60 5.77
CA HIS A 23 -11.89 -17.78 6.98
C HIS A 23 -10.45 -17.55 7.43
N PHE A 24 -9.66 -18.61 7.58
CA PHE A 24 -8.24 -18.51 7.94
C PHE A 24 -7.41 -17.84 6.86
N ALA A 25 -7.74 -18.01 5.58
CA ALA A 25 -7.08 -17.29 4.49
C ALA A 25 -7.36 -15.78 4.57
N ARG A 26 -8.60 -15.37 4.86
CA ARG A 26 -8.97 -13.96 5.07
C ARG A 26 -8.31 -13.37 6.30
N GLN A 27 -8.31 -14.09 7.43
CA GLN A 27 -7.61 -13.65 8.64
C GLN A 27 -6.11 -13.48 8.41
N ARG A 28 -5.48 -14.45 7.73
CA ARG A 28 -4.06 -14.37 7.37
C ARG A 28 -3.80 -13.20 6.42
N LEU A 29 -4.66 -12.95 5.44
CA LEU A 29 -4.52 -11.84 4.52
C LEU A 29 -4.69 -10.49 5.22
N ALA A 30 -5.60 -10.39 6.19
CA ALA A 30 -5.76 -9.18 7.01
C ALA A 30 -4.55 -8.92 7.94
N ALA A 31 -3.93 -9.98 8.48
CA ALA A 31 -2.85 -9.87 9.45
C ALA A 31 -1.44 -9.78 8.85
N VAL A 32 -1.19 -10.54 7.79
CA VAL A 32 0.13 -10.62 7.14
C VAL A 32 0.11 -9.86 5.82
N GLY A 33 -1.04 -9.73 5.17
CA GLY A 33 -1.16 -9.08 3.87
C GLY A 33 -1.00 -10.08 2.74
N PRO A 34 -1.23 -9.64 1.49
CA PRO A 34 -0.84 -10.40 0.32
C PRO A 34 0.66 -10.66 0.38
N ARG A 35 1.11 -11.87 0.03
CA ARG A 35 2.55 -12.16 -0.10
C ARG A 35 3.19 -11.07 -0.95
N LEU A 36 4.14 -10.35 -0.36
CA LEU A 36 4.88 -9.32 -1.06
C LEU A 36 5.61 -9.99 -2.23
N PRO A 37 5.31 -9.61 -3.48
CA PRO A 37 6.12 -10.06 -4.60
C PRO A 37 7.56 -9.62 -4.33
N ALA A 38 8.52 -10.38 -4.85
CA ALA A 38 9.86 -9.82 -4.92
C ALA A 38 9.76 -8.49 -5.68
N ARG A 39 10.45 -7.46 -5.20
CA ARG A 39 10.43 -6.13 -5.83
C ARG A 39 10.67 -6.21 -7.35
N GLN A 40 11.49 -7.17 -7.77
CA GLN A 40 11.75 -7.51 -9.17
C GLN A 40 10.48 -7.93 -9.94
N ASP A 41 9.64 -8.79 -9.36
CA ASP A 41 8.41 -9.26 -10.00
C ASP A 41 7.40 -8.13 -10.18
N LEU A 42 7.34 -7.22 -9.20
CA LEU A 42 6.53 -6.01 -9.30
C LEU A 42 7.01 -5.14 -10.47
N PHE A 43 8.32 -4.95 -10.61
CA PHE A 43 8.89 -4.15 -11.70
C PHE A 43 8.69 -4.81 -13.05
N ASN A 44 8.89 -6.11 -13.16
CA ASN A 44 8.65 -6.87 -14.38
C ASN A 44 7.19 -6.74 -14.84
N LYS A 45 6.23 -6.84 -13.90
CA LYS A 45 4.81 -6.67 -14.21
C LYS A 45 4.48 -5.23 -14.63
N LEU A 46 5.07 -4.22 -13.98
CA LEU A 46 4.89 -2.82 -14.35
C LEU A 46 5.47 -2.51 -15.73
N LEU A 47 6.67 -3.01 -16.04
CA LEU A 47 7.28 -2.85 -17.36
C LEU A 47 6.47 -3.54 -18.47
N ALA A 48 5.78 -4.64 -18.16
CA ALA A 48 4.86 -5.30 -19.08
C ALA A 48 3.53 -4.55 -19.29
N SER A 49 3.22 -3.51 -18.50
CA SER A 49 2.01 -2.71 -18.68
C SER A 49 2.06 -1.94 -20.00
N LYS A 50 0.99 -2.07 -20.80
CA LYS A 50 0.81 -1.31 -22.06
C LYS A 50 0.91 0.21 -21.85
N ALA A 51 0.50 0.70 -20.68
CA ALA A 51 0.58 2.12 -20.36
C ALA A 51 2.03 2.60 -20.20
N ILE A 52 2.87 1.81 -19.51
CA ILE A 52 4.29 2.12 -19.32
C ILE A 52 5.06 1.94 -20.62
N ALA A 53 4.83 0.87 -21.37
CA ALA A 53 5.47 0.66 -22.67
C ALA A 53 5.26 1.84 -23.62
N ARG A 54 4.01 2.33 -23.76
CA ARG A 54 3.70 3.53 -24.54
C ARG A 54 4.38 4.80 -24.00
N ALA A 55 4.43 4.96 -22.69
CA ALA A 55 5.11 6.10 -22.08
C ALA A 55 6.63 6.08 -22.29
N VAL A 56 7.24 4.89 -22.33
CA VAL A 56 8.66 4.69 -22.64
C VAL A 56 8.94 5.03 -24.11
N GLU A 57 8.08 4.57 -25.04
CA GLU A 57 8.18 4.93 -26.47
C GLU A 57 8.04 6.45 -26.69
N ASP A 58 7.06 7.08 -26.04
CA ASP A 58 6.84 8.53 -26.08
C ASP A 58 8.06 9.29 -25.55
N GLU A 59 8.67 8.83 -24.45
CA GLU A 59 9.87 9.43 -23.88
C GLU A 59 11.09 9.27 -24.79
N ALA A 60 11.27 8.08 -25.38
CA ALA A 60 12.33 7.82 -26.34
C ALA A 60 12.24 8.77 -27.55
N ARG A 61 11.03 8.93 -28.12
CA ARG A 61 10.77 9.86 -29.23
C ARG A 61 10.99 11.32 -28.85
N SER A 62 10.40 11.75 -27.73
CA SER A 62 10.44 13.16 -27.32
C SER A 62 11.84 13.62 -26.92
N LYS A 63 12.63 12.76 -26.27
CA LYS A 63 13.99 13.09 -25.82
C LYS A 63 15.08 12.66 -26.81
N LYS A 64 14.71 12.01 -27.91
CA LYS A 64 15.63 11.45 -28.92
C LYS A 64 16.69 10.52 -28.30
N ILE A 65 16.26 9.68 -27.36
CA ILE A 65 17.13 8.68 -26.70
C ILE A 65 16.79 7.28 -27.20
N SER A 66 17.70 6.32 -27.02
CA SER A 66 17.42 4.93 -27.35
C SER A 66 16.29 4.37 -26.49
N HIS A 67 15.55 3.38 -27.03
CA HIS A 67 14.48 2.71 -26.28
C HIS A 67 15.01 2.09 -24.98
N GLU A 68 16.19 1.48 -25.02
CA GLU A 68 16.86 0.93 -23.83
C GLU A 68 17.11 2.01 -22.77
N LYS A 69 17.54 3.21 -23.17
CA LYS A 69 17.77 4.31 -22.22
C LYS A 69 16.47 4.81 -21.61
N ALA A 70 15.40 4.91 -22.40
CA ALA A 70 14.09 5.26 -21.89
C ALA A 70 13.54 4.20 -20.91
N GLN A 71 13.79 2.92 -21.18
CA GLN A 71 13.43 1.82 -20.27
C GLN A 71 14.25 1.88 -18.97
N GLN A 72 15.56 2.15 -19.04
CA GLN A 72 16.39 2.38 -17.85
C GLN A 72 15.88 3.56 -17.01
N ASN A 73 15.46 4.66 -17.66
CA ASN A 73 14.85 5.78 -16.96
C ASN A 73 13.56 5.35 -16.24
N ALA A 74 12.71 4.54 -16.89
CA ALA A 74 11.50 4.02 -16.26
C ALA A 74 11.83 3.16 -15.03
N ILE A 75 12.84 2.29 -15.11
CA ILE A 75 13.31 1.49 -13.97
C ILE A 75 13.81 2.38 -12.84
N ALA A 76 14.63 3.40 -13.13
CA ALA A 76 15.11 4.34 -12.12
C ALA A 76 13.94 5.09 -11.43
N LEU A 77 12.90 5.46 -12.19
CA LEU A 77 11.69 6.07 -11.62
C LEU A 77 10.89 5.07 -10.77
N MET A 78 10.78 3.81 -11.18
CA MET A 78 10.17 2.75 -10.37
C MET A 78 10.95 2.55 -9.06
N GLU A 79 12.29 2.59 -9.12
CA GLU A 79 13.13 2.48 -7.93
C GLU A 79 12.99 3.67 -6.99
N GLU A 80 12.87 4.87 -7.54
CA GLU A 80 12.62 6.08 -6.77
C GLU A 80 11.29 5.98 -6.03
N ILE A 81 10.23 5.50 -6.69
CA ILE A 81 8.89 5.44 -6.14
C ILE A 81 8.74 4.28 -5.17
N ALA A 82 9.08 3.06 -5.58
CA ALA A 82 8.62 1.84 -4.90
C ALA A 82 9.18 1.66 -3.48
N ALA A 83 8.30 1.19 -2.59
CA ALA A 83 8.66 0.67 -1.28
C ALA A 83 9.44 -0.66 -1.39
N ASN A 84 10.14 -1.03 -0.33
CA ASN A 84 10.83 -2.32 -0.20
C ASN A 84 10.49 -2.98 1.14
N PHE A 85 9.20 -3.27 1.33
CA PHE A 85 8.62 -3.70 2.59
C PHE A 85 9.32 -4.95 3.17
N SER A 86 9.72 -4.89 4.45
CA SER A 86 10.38 -5.98 5.18
C SER A 86 9.71 -6.20 6.55
N TYR A 87 9.27 -7.43 6.79
CA TYR A 87 8.68 -7.81 8.07
C TYR A 87 9.70 -7.82 9.21
N GLU A 88 10.98 -8.12 8.94
CA GLU A 88 12.02 -8.04 9.97
C GLU A 88 12.17 -6.60 10.50
N MET A 89 12.19 -5.63 9.58
CA MET A 89 12.31 -4.22 9.96
C MET A 89 11.11 -3.72 10.75
N ILE A 90 9.89 -4.16 10.41
CA ILE A 90 8.70 -3.81 11.18
C ILE A 90 8.82 -4.29 12.62
N ARG A 91 9.22 -5.56 12.84
CA ARG A 91 9.41 -6.09 14.20
C ARG A 91 10.49 -5.35 14.99
N LEU A 92 11.57 -4.94 14.32
CA LEU A 92 12.62 -4.16 14.96
C LEU A 92 12.10 -2.76 15.35
N THR A 93 11.44 -2.08 14.41
CA THR A 93 10.90 -0.74 14.62
C THR A 93 9.78 -0.75 15.66
N ASP A 94 8.95 -1.78 15.71
CA ASP A 94 7.93 -1.97 16.74
C ASP A 94 8.50 -1.90 18.17
N ARG A 95 9.59 -2.62 18.43
CA ARG A 95 10.28 -2.58 19.74
C ARG A 95 10.82 -1.19 20.08
N ILE A 96 11.41 -0.51 19.10
CA ILE A 96 11.96 0.85 19.28
C ILE A 96 10.83 1.86 19.52
N LEU A 97 9.75 1.75 18.78
CA LEU A 97 8.58 2.60 18.88
C LEU A 97 7.86 2.38 20.22
N GLY A 98 7.67 1.13 20.66
CA GLY A 98 7.09 0.84 21.97
C GLY A 98 7.85 1.52 23.11
N PHE A 99 9.19 1.46 23.10
CA PHE A 99 10.01 2.21 24.05
C PHE A 99 9.81 3.73 23.93
N THR A 100 9.78 4.24 22.70
CA THR A 100 9.63 5.67 22.42
C THR A 100 8.27 6.21 22.89
N TRP A 101 7.19 5.46 22.66
CA TRP A 101 5.84 5.84 23.07
C TRP A 101 5.69 5.86 24.59
N ASN A 102 6.20 4.84 25.29
CA ASN A 102 6.18 4.80 26.75
C ASN A 102 7.00 5.93 27.38
N ARG A 103 8.00 6.47 26.66
CA ARG A 103 8.82 7.58 27.13
C ARG A 103 8.23 8.96 26.82
N LEU A 104 7.59 9.13 25.66
CA LEU A 104 7.12 10.43 25.19
C LEU A 104 5.65 10.71 25.51
N TYR A 105 4.83 9.68 25.69
CA TYR A 105 3.39 9.80 25.88
C TYR A 105 2.94 9.05 27.14
N GLN A 106 1.86 9.52 27.77
CA GLN A 106 1.27 8.89 28.97
C GLN A 106 0.37 7.69 28.65
N GLY A 107 0.46 7.16 27.43
CA GLY A 107 -0.39 6.08 26.91
C GLY A 107 -1.02 6.42 25.57
N ILE A 108 -1.44 5.38 24.86
CA ILE A 108 -2.14 5.49 23.56
C ILE A 108 -3.53 4.88 23.74
N ASN A 109 -4.56 5.73 23.67
CA ASN A 109 -5.95 5.28 23.70
C ASN A 109 -6.48 5.17 22.26
N VAL A 110 -6.87 3.96 21.87
CA VAL A 110 -7.41 3.68 20.53
C VAL A 110 -8.90 3.38 20.66
N HIS A 111 -9.71 4.14 19.94
CA HIS A 111 -11.16 3.95 19.88
C HIS A 111 -11.57 3.44 18.50
N ASN A 112 -12.62 2.62 18.44
CA ASN A 112 -13.23 2.12 17.19
C ASN A 112 -12.33 1.25 16.31
N ALA A 113 -11.31 0.60 16.89
CA ALA A 113 -10.42 -0.32 16.16
C ALA A 113 -11.17 -1.56 15.64
N GLU A 114 -12.16 -2.07 16.37
CA GLU A 114 -13.03 -3.19 15.97
C GLU A 114 -13.58 -3.04 14.56
N ARG A 115 -14.11 -1.85 14.22
CA ARG A 115 -14.75 -1.61 12.91
C ARG A 115 -13.74 -1.71 11.77
N VAL A 116 -12.54 -1.16 11.96
CA VAL A 116 -11.46 -1.24 10.97
C VAL A 116 -11.00 -2.69 10.80
N ARG A 117 -10.88 -3.42 11.89
CA ARG A 117 -10.50 -4.85 11.90
C ARG A 117 -11.54 -5.72 11.17
N GLN A 118 -12.83 -5.48 11.40
CA GLN A 118 -13.92 -6.17 10.68
C GLN A 118 -13.84 -5.91 9.17
N LEU A 119 -13.71 -4.65 8.75
CA LEU A 119 -13.58 -4.31 7.32
C LEU A 119 -12.37 -5.00 6.66
N ALA A 120 -11.24 -5.06 7.37
CA ALA A 120 -10.05 -5.76 6.88
C ALA A 120 -10.28 -7.27 6.77
N HIS A 121 -10.97 -7.88 7.74
CA HIS A 121 -11.32 -9.31 7.72
C HIS A 121 -12.34 -9.68 6.63
N ASP A 122 -13.23 -8.76 6.29
CA ASP A 122 -14.18 -8.91 5.19
C ASP A 122 -13.51 -8.82 3.81
N GLY A 123 -12.22 -8.47 3.78
CA GLY A 123 -11.41 -8.39 2.56
C GLY A 123 -11.56 -7.07 1.80
N HIS A 124 -12.03 -6.02 2.48
CA HIS A 124 -12.06 -4.68 1.92
C HIS A 124 -10.65 -4.07 1.87
N GLU A 125 -10.37 -3.37 0.78
CA GLU A 125 -9.18 -2.53 0.65
C GLU A 125 -9.38 -1.27 1.49
N ILE A 126 -8.49 -1.05 2.46
CA ILE A 126 -8.57 0.10 3.37
C ILE A 126 -7.55 1.14 2.97
N VAL A 127 -8.04 2.36 2.76
CA VAL A 127 -7.20 3.54 2.52
C VAL A 127 -7.28 4.44 3.74
N TYR A 128 -6.13 4.65 4.40
CA TYR A 128 -6.01 5.49 5.57
C TYR A 128 -5.71 6.94 5.15
N VAL A 129 -6.55 7.86 5.63
CA VAL A 129 -6.41 9.29 5.36
C VAL A 129 -6.31 10.05 6.70
N PRO A 130 -5.17 9.96 7.40
CA PRO A 130 -4.95 10.71 8.62
C PRO A 130 -4.77 12.21 8.36
N CYS A 131 -5.09 13.04 9.36
CA CYS A 131 -4.74 14.46 9.37
C CYS A 131 -3.25 14.61 9.72
N HIS A 132 -2.49 15.46 9.01
CA HIS A 132 -1.03 15.53 9.19
C HIS A 132 -0.60 16.62 10.18
N ARG A 133 -0.59 16.27 11.48
CA ARG A 133 -0.20 17.18 12.56
C ARG A 133 1.24 16.97 13.03
N SER A 134 1.78 15.77 12.90
CA SER A 134 3.14 15.41 13.31
C SER A 134 3.79 14.38 12.37
N HIS A 135 5.13 14.33 12.37
CA HIS A 135 5.87 13.20 11.79
C HIS A 135 5.69 11.90 12.59
N MET A 136 5.15 11.98 13.81
CA MET A 136 4.82 10.78 14.59
C MET A 136 3.53 10.11 14.11
N ASP A 137 2.66 10.80 13.35
CA ASP A 137 1.31 10.30 13.04
C ASP A 137 1.34 9.01 12.22
N TYR A 138 2.19 8.93 11.19
CA TYR A 138 2.31 7.72 10.35
C TYR A 138 2.98 6.56 11.11
N LEU A 139 3.91 6.86 12.03
CA LEU A 139 4.55 5.85 12.87
C LEU A 139 3.56 5.30 13.90
N LEU A 140 2.77 6.18 14.50
CA LEU A 140 1.76 5.83 15.48
C LEU A 140 0.64 4.99 14.84
N LEU A 141 0.14 5.41 13.68
CA LEU A 141 -0.90 4.65 12.97
C LEU A 141 -0.40 3.26 12.57
N SER A 142 0.81 3.18 12.01
CA SER A 142 1.43 1.90 11.66
C SER A 142 1.64 1.00 12.89
N TYR A 143 2.08 1.57 14.01
CA TYR A 143 2.26 0.85 15.29
C TYR A 143 0.93 0.32 15.84
N VAL A 144 -0.10 1.17 15.86
CA VAL A 144 -1.44 0.77 16.33
C VAL A 144 -2.01 -0.33 15.45
N LEU A 145 -1.95 -0.20 14.11
CA LEU A 145 -2.44 -1.22 13.20
C LEU A 145 -1.71 -2.55 13.37
N TYR A 146 -0.38 -2.51 13.51
CA TYR A 146 0.43 -3.69 13.78
C TYR A 146 0.01 -4.40 15.08
N HIS A 147 -0.19 -3.65 16.17
CA HIS A 147 -0.66 -4.19 17.45
C HIS A 147 -2.12 -4.69 17.42
N GLN A 148 -2.94 -4.19 16.49
CA GLN A 148 -4.28 -4.70 16.24
C GLN A 148 -4.29 -5.95 15.34
N GLY A 149 -3.12 -6.48 14.99
CA GLY A 149 -2.98 -7.64 14.11
C GLY A 149 -3.34 -7.35 12.66
N LEU A 150 -3.14 -6.10 12.22
CA LEU A 150 -3.33 -5.65 10.84
C LEU A 150 -1.98 -5.32 10.21
N VAL A 151 -1.91 -5.44 8.88
CA VAL A 151 -0.71 -5.10 8.12
C VAL A 151 -0.50 -3.58 8.11
N PRO A 152 0.72 -3.11 8.43
CA PRO A 152 1.07 -1.70 8.25
C PRO A 152 0.86 -1.25 6.80
N PRO A 153 0.24 -0.09 6.58
CA PRO A 153 -0.07 0.38 5.24
C PRO A 153 1.18 0.80 4.48
N HIS A 154 1.09 0.81 3.15
CA HIS A 154 2.08 1.47 2.31
C HIS A 154 1.88 2.98 2.40
N ILE A 155 2.90 3.69 2.89
CA ILE A 155 2.78 5.12 3.20
C ILE A 155 3.29 5.97 2.04
N ALA A 156 2.47 6.88 1.54
CA ALA A 156 2.90 7.88 0.57
C ALA A 156 3.75 8.96 1.27
N ALA A 157 5.07 8.90 1.08
CA ALA A 157 6.01 9.85 1.66
C ALA A 157 6.53 10.83 0.61
N GLY A 158 6.70 12.11 0.97
CA GLY A 158 7.36 13.06 0.08
C GLY A 158 8.84 12.68 -0.14
N ILE A 159 9.34 12.86 -1.36
CA ILE A 159 10.75 12.54 -1.71
C ILE A 159 11.78 13.27 -0.83
N ASN A 160 11.40 14.39 -0.21
CA ASN A 160 12.22 15.12 0.75
C ASN A 160 12.56 14.31 2.03
N LEU A 161 11.83 13.22 2.31
CA LEU A 161 12.12 12.31 3.41
C LEU A 161 13.06 11.16 2.99
N ASN A 162 13.44 11.07 1.71
CA ASN A 162 14.35 10.06 1.20
C ASN A 162 15.82 10.53 1.31
N PHE A 163 16.32 10.72 2.53
CA PHE A 163 17.72 11.04 2.80
C PHE A 163 18.40 9.91 3.57
N TRP A 164 19.70 9.70 3.40
CA TRP A 164 20.43 8.71 4.19
C TRP A 164 20.59 9.22 5.64
N PRO A 165 20.30 8.41 6.68
CA PRO A 165 19.94 6.98 6.66
C PRO A 165 18.43 6.69 6.68
N ALA A 166 17.57 7.69 6.86
CA ALA A 166 16.14 7.52 7.09
C ALA A 166 15.38 6.94 5.88
N GLY A 167 15.73 7.34 4.67
CA GLY A 167 15.09 6.92 3.42
C GLY A 167 15.04 5.40 3.24
N PRO A 168 16.19 4.69 3.24
CA PRO A 168 16.21 3.23 3.18
C PRO A 168 15.39 2.54 4.28
N ILE A 169 15.39 3.09 5.51
CA ILE A 169 14.59 2.56 6.63
C ILE A 169 13.10 2.72 6.31
N PHE A 170 12.65 3.92 5.92
CA PHE A 170 11.25 4.17 5.58
C PHE A 170 10.78 3.30 4.41
N ARG A 171 11.62 3.05 3.37
CA ARG A 171 11.27 2.10 2.30
C ARG A 171 10.99 0.71 2.84
N ARG A 172 11.79 0.26 3.81
CA ARG A 172 11.62 -1.04 4.46
C ARG A 172 10.39 -1.14 5.35
N LEU A 173 9.94 0.00 5.87
CA LEU A 173 8.69 0.11 6.63
C LEU A 173 7.45 0.27 5.73
N GLY A 174 7.60 0.29 4.41
CA GLY A 174 6.49 0.39 3.45
C GLY A 174 6.27 1.78 2.86
N ALA A 175 7.17 2.75 3.11
CA ALA A 175 7.06 4.06 2.49
C ALA A 175 7.44 4.00 1.01
N PHE A 176 6.56 4.51 0.15
CA PHE A 176 6.85 4.79 -1.25
C PHE A 176 6.95 6.31 -1.44
N PHE A 177 7.88 6.75 -2.28
CA PHE A 177 8.20 8.18 -2.39
C PHE A 177 7.51 8.84 -3.57
N ILE A 178 6.92 10.00 -3.30
CA ILE A 178 6.21 10.81 -4.28
C ILE A 178 6.87 12.19 -4.41
N ARG A 179 7.00 12.66 -5.65
CA ARG A 179 7.45 14.03 -5.94
C ARG A 179 6.34 15.03 -5.64
N ARG A 180 6.69 16.26 -5.28
CA ARG A 180 5.70 17.32 -4.99
C ARG A 180 4.91 17.78 -6.23
N THR A 181 5.51 17.63 -7.41
CA THR A 181 4.95 18.01 -8.70
C THR A 181 5.28 16.95 -9.75
N PHE A 182 4.32 16.68 -10.63
CA PHE A 182 4.49 15.79 -11.78
C PHE A 182 4.60 16.57 -13.10
N LYS A 183 4.53 17.91 -13.03
CA LYS A 183 4.50 18.78 -14.22
C LYS A 183 5.73 18.52 -15.10
N GLY A 184 5.48 18.23 -16.38
CA GLY A 184 6.52 18.01 -17.40
C GLY A 184 7.09 16.59 -17.49
N ASN A 185 6.71 15.66 -16.60
CA ASN A 185 7.19 14.27 -16.67
C ASN A 185 6.03 13.26 -16.79
N LYS A 186 5.65 12.97 -18.05
CA LYS A 186 4.57 12.04 -18.41
C LYS A 186 4.92 10.59 -18.03
N LEU A 187 6.19 10.19 -18.17
CA LEU A 187 6.66 8.87 -17.79
C LEU A 187 6.49 8.66 -16.27
N TYR A 188 6.95 9.61 -15.45
CA TYR A 188 6.77 9.56 -14.00
C TYR A 188 5.31 9.42 -13.59
N SER A 189 4.43 10.26 -14.16
CA SER A 189 2.99 10.24 -13.84
C SER A 189 2.36 8.88 -14.19
N THR A 190 2.80 8.28 -15.30
CA THR A 190 2.29 6.98 -15.74
C THR A 190 2.81 5.86 -14.86
N VAL A 191 4.11 5.81 -14.58
CA VAL A 191 4.72 4.81 -13.68
C VAL A 191 4.09 4.86 -12.30
N PHE A 192 3.92 6.06 -11.73
CA PHE A 192 3.30 6.23 -10.42
C PHE A 192 1.86 5.74 -10.37
N ARG A 193 1.05 6.07 -11.40
CA ARG A 193 -0.34 5.62 -11.49
C ARG A 193 -0.45 4.10 -11.61
N GLU A 194 0.38 3.47 -12.44
CA GLU A 194 0.38 2.01 -12.60
C GLU A 194 0.89 1.31 -11.32
N TYR A 195 1.88 1.88 -10.64
CA TYR A 195 2.34 1.39 -9.34
C TYR A 195 1.24 1.42 -8.28
N LEU A 196 0.53 2.55 -8.12
CA LEU A 196 -0.62 2.63 -7.21
C LEU A 196 -1.73 1.65 -7.59
N GLY A 197 -2.06 1.54 -8.88
CA GLY A 197 -3.06 0.60 -9.37
C GLY A 197 -2.72 -0.85 -9.02
N GLU A 198 -1.44 -1.23 -9.13
CA GLU A 198 -0.96 -2.56 -8.75
C GLU A 198 -0.99 -2.79 -7.24
N LEU A 199 -0.72 -1.76 -6.42
CA LEU A 199 -0.87 -1.86 -4.96
C LEU A 199 -2.33 -2.13 -4.57
N PHE A 200 -3.27 -1.38 -5.12
CA PHE A 200 -4.70 -1.57 -4.88
C PHE A 200 -5.19 -2.92 -5.40
N SER A 201 -4.85 -3.29 -6.64
CA SER A 201 -5.26 -4.57 -7.23
C SER A 201 -4.82 -5.80 -6.44
N ARG A 202 -3.74 -5.69 -5.65
CA ARG A 202 -3.26 -6.77 -4.78
C ARG A 202 -3.92 -6.79 -3.40
N GLY A 203 -4.69 -5.77 -3.05
CA GLY A 203 -5.34 -5.65 -1.75
C GLY A 203 -4.44 -5.02 -0.68
N TYR A 204 -3.38 -4.29 -1.05
CA TYR A 204 -2.57 -3.61 -0.05
C TYR A 204 -3.30 -2.39 0.52
N SER A 205 -3.21 -2.23 1.84
CA SER A 205 -3.61 -1.00 2.50
C SER A 205 -2.64 0.12 2.15
N VAL A 206 -3.18 1.32 1.90
CA VAL A 206 -2.40 2.50 1.53
C VAL A 206 -2.74 3.63 2.49
N GLU A 207 -1.72 4.36 2.93
CA GLU A 207 -1.86 5.56 3.75
C GLU A 207 -1.34 6.77 2.97
N TYR A 208 -2.13 7.84 2.91
CA TYR A 208 -1.64 9.11 2.39
C TYR A 208 -2.28 10.29 3.10
N PHE A 209 -1.48 11.36 3.24
CA PHE A 209 -1.93 12.63 3.78
C PHE A 209 -2.44 13.51 2.65
N VAL A 210 -3.76 13.72 2.59
CA VAL A 210 -4.39 14.49 1.51
C VAL A 210 -3.95 15.95 1.54
N GLU A 211 -3.59 16.49 2.69
CA GLU A 211 -3.05 17.84 2.85
C GLU A 211 -1.70 18.07 2.12
N GLY A 212 -0.96 17.00 1.78
CA GLY A 212 0.29 17.07 1.03
C GLY A 212 1.44 17.81 1.73
N GLY A 213 1.28 18.11 3.04
CA GLY A 213 2.24 18.78 3.90
C GLY A 213 1.74 18.83 5.34
N ARG A 214 2.64 19.12 6.29
CA ARG A 214 2.27 19.31 7.70
C ARG A 214 1.58 20.65 7.87
N SER A 215 0.49 20.68 8.62
CA SER A 215 -0.04 21.95 9.07
C SER A 215 0.96 22.63 10.02
N ARG A 216 1.45 23.81 9.64
CA ARG A 216 2.37 24.60 10.49
C ARG A 216 1.64 25.39 11.58
N THR A 217 0.32 25.55 11.46
CA THR A 217 -0.52 26.37 12.34
C THR A 217 -1.59 25.55 13.07
N GLY A 218 -1.63 24.23 12.88
CA GLY A 218 -2.66 23.33 13.41
C GLY A 218 -3.99 23.34 12.65
N ARG A 219 -4.15 24.19 11.63
CA ARG A 219 -5.32 24.23 10.73
C ARG A 219 -5.18 23.25 9.58
N LEU A 220 -6.25 22.55 9.20
CA LEU A 220 -6.25 21.63 8.05
C LEU A 220 -5.91 22.41 6.78
N LEU A 221 -4.94 21.92 5.99
CA LEU A 221 -4.62 22.48 4.68
C LEU A 221 -5.61 21.99 3.61
N ASP A 222 -5.69 22.73 2.50
CA ASP A 222 -6.54 22.30 1.38
C ASP A 222 -6.11 20.94 0.82
N PRO A 223 -7.05 20.02 0.62
CA PRO A 223 -6.76 18.68 0.16
C PRO A 223 -6.21 18.67 -1.27
N LYS A 224 -5.04 18.07 -1.47
CA LYS A 224 -4.54 17.72 -2.80
C LYS A 224 -5.31 16.51 -3.33
N THR A 225 -6.22 16.77 -4.26
CA THR A 225 -7.12 15.76 -4.85
C THR A 225 -6.43 14.73 -5.74
N GLY A 226 -5.14 14.89 -6.04
CA GLY A 226 -4.40 14.02 -6.97
C GLY A 226 -4.36 12.56 -6.54
N THR A 227 -3.91 12.26 -5.32
CA THR A 227 -3.85 10.88 -4.80
C THR A 227 -5.24 10.30 -4.62
N LEU A 228 -6.19 11.08 -4.10
CA LEU A 228 -7.57 10.65 -3.93
C LEU A 228 -8.24 10.29 -5.27
N SER A 229 -8.06 11.13 -6.30
CA SER A 229 -8.58 10.87 -7.64
C SER A 229 -7.96 9.61 -8.24
N MET A 230 -6.66 9.39 -8.06
CA MET A 230 -5.99 8.17 -8.50
C MET A 230 -6.53 6.93 -7.77
N THR A 231 -6.77 7.00 -6.46
CA THR A 231 -7.40 5.92 -5.69
C THR A 231 -8.78 5.58 -6.24
N ILE A 232 -9.65 6.58 -6.44
CA ILE A 232 -11.00 6.37 -6.99
C ILE A 232 -10.92 5.77 -8.40
N GLN A 233 -10.04 6.29 -9.25
CA GLN A 233 -9.83 5.74 -10.59
C GLN A 233 -9.34 4.29 -10.56
N ALA A 234 -8.44 3.95 -9.65
CA ALA A 234 -7.97 2.58 -9.46
C ALA A 234 -9.09 1.66 -8.99
N MET A 235 -9.92 2.10 -8.04
CA MET A 235 -11.10 1.35 -7.59
C MET A 235 -12.09 1.11 -8.74
N LEU A 236 -12.38 2.14 -9.55
CA LEU A 236 -13.28 2.03 -10.70
C LEU A 236 -12.74 1.04 -11.76
N ARG A 237 -11.41 1.01 -11.97
CA ARG A 237 -10.76 0.04 -12.86
C ARG A 237 -10.72 -1.38 -12.28
N GLY A 238 -10.51 -1.51 -10.98
CA GLY A 238 -10.46 -2.80 -10.27
C GLY A 238 -11.85 -3.44 -10.12
N GLY A 239 -12.90 -2.64 -9.94
CA GLY A 239 -14.29 -3.10 -9.88
C GLY A 239 -14.75 -3.83 -11.15
N THR A 240 -14.27 -3.42 -12.32
CA THR A 240 -14.53 -4.12 -13.58
C THR A 240 -13.79 -5.46 -13.72
N ALA A 241 -12.70 -5.70 -12.98
CA ALA A 241 -11.92 -6.94 -13.04
C ALA A 241 -12.43 -8.03 -12.08
N ARG A 242 -13.13 -7.67 -11.00
CA ARG A 242 -13.73 -8.61 -10.04
C ARG A 242 -15.09 -9.20 -10.47
N LEU A 243 -15.67 -8.70 -11.57
CA LEU A 243 -16.97 -9.14 -12.12
C LEU A 243 -16.82 -10.09 -13.33
N ARG A 244 -15.64 -10.68 -13.55
CA ARG A 244 -15.40 -11.70 -14.58
C ARG A 244 -14.83 -12.96 -13.97
#